data_AF-A0A1G3HJF7-F1
#
_entry.id   AF-A0A1G3HJF7-F1
#
_cell.length_a   1.000
_cell.length_b   1.000
_cell.length_c   1.000
_cell.angle_alpha   90.00
_cell.angle_beta   90.00
_cell.angle_gamma   90.00
#
_symmetry.space_group_name_H-M   'P 1'
#
loop_
_entity.id
_entity.type
_entity.pdbx_description
1 polymer ?
#
loop_
_entity_poly.entity_id
_entity_poly.type
_entity_poly.pdbx_seq_one_letter_code
_entity_poly.pdbx_strand_id
1 'polypeptide(L)'
;MDLDTAKFMLQVLEFVVVGSCSVYVYIANKNRVTNERITEMETGLEEKIDGHGERIAHLEAHAEQAPTHGDLGDLYTEVNKVNQQVSAQGGKLDSIDATVRMILSRITEKGLK
;
A
#
# COMPACT_ATOMS: atom_id res chain seq x y z
N MET A 1 38.53 -55.23 48.21
CA MET A 1 38.60 -54.27 47.09
C MET A 1 39.44 -53.12 47.57
N ASP A 2 40.46 -52.76 46.78
CA ASP A 2 41.42 -51.73 47.16
C ASP A 2 40.77 -50.35 47.13
N LEU A 3 41.14 -49.49 48.07
CA LEU A 3 40.47 -48.19 48.31
C LEU A 3 40.64 -47.25 47.10
N ASP A 4 41.69 -47.46 46.31
CA ASP A 4 41.96 -46.75 45.07
C ASP A 4 41.10 -47.22 43.89
N THR A 5 40.74 -48.50 43.82
CA THR A 5 39.81 -49.01 42.79
C THR A 5 38.41 -48.45 42.99
N ALA A 6 37.97 -48.31 44.25
CA ALA A 6 36.68 -47.71 44.58
C ALA A 6 36.63 -46.23 44.19
N LYS A 7 37.70 -45.46 44.48
CA LYS A 7 37.81 -44.05 44.08
C LYS A 7 37.80 -43.87 42.56
N PHE A 8 38.53 -44.71 41.84
CA PHE A 8 38.55 -44.68 40.37
C PHE A 8 37.17 -44.98 39.77
N MET A 9 36.48 -46.01 40.26
CA MET A 9 35.11 -46.33 39.82
C MET A 9 34.13 -45.19 40.10
N LEU A 10 34.28 -44.51 41.24
CA LEU A 10 33.45 -43.36 41.61
C LEU A 10 33.73 -42.15 40.70
N GLN A 11 35.01 -41.90 40.35
CA GLN A 11 35.39 -40.87 39.38
C GLN A 11 34.85 -41.14 37.97
N VAL A 12 34.90 -42.39 37.50
CA VAL A 12 34.32 -42.77 36.21
C VAL A 12 32.81 -42.57 36.21
N LEU A 13 32.14 -42.93 37.31
CA LEU A 13 30.70 -42.73 37.45
C LEU A 13 30.31 -41.25 37.45
N GLU A 14 31.05 -40.41 38.18
CA GLU A 14 30.85 -38.96 38.17
C GLU A 14 31.05 -38.37 36.77
N PHE A 15 32.09 -38.79 36.04
CA PHE A 15 32.33 -38.37 34.66
C PHE A 15 31.17 -38.75 33.73
N VAL A 16 30.62 -39.96 33.86
CA VAL A 16 29.46 -40.40 33.07
C VAL A 16 28.22 -39.57 33.41
N VAL A 17 27.97 -39.29 34.68
CA VAL A 17 26.83 -38.48 35.13
C VAL A 17 26.95 -37.06 34.57
N VAL A 18 28.09 -36.40 34.75
CA VAL A 18 28.32 -35.03 34.24
C VAL A 18 28.22 -35.02 32.71
N GLY A 19 28.86 -35.97 32.02
CA GLY A 19 28.82 -36.08 30.57
C GLY A 19 27.39 -36.27 30.04
N SER A 20 26.60 -37.13 30.68
CA SER A 20 25.20 -37.36 30.30
C SER A 20 24.33 -36.11 30.54
N CYS A 21 24.53 -35.39 31.65
CA CYS A 21 23.87 -34.12 31.92
C CYS A 21 24.24 -33.05 30.87
N SER A 22 25.53 -32.96 30.49
CA SER A 22 25.97 -32.01 29.46
C SER A 22 25.32 -32.28 28.10
N VAL A 23 25.23 -33.56 27.70
CA VAL A 23 24.55 -33.95 26.45
C VAL A 23 23.05 -33.63 26.52
N TYR A 24 22.40 -33.92 27.65
CA TYR A 24 20.98 -33.62 27.83
C TYR A 24 20.70 -32.12 27.73
N VAL A 25 21.47 -31.28 28.43
CA VAL A 25 21.34 -29.82 28.37
C VAL A 25 21.60 -29.29 26.96
N TYR A 26 22.60 -29.83 26.25
CA TYR A 26 22.88 -29.44 24.87
C TYR A 26 21.69 -29.73 23.95
N ILE A 27 21.09 -30.92 24.03
CA ILE A 27 19.94 -31.29 23.22
C ILE A 27 18.72 -30.43 23.57
N ALA A 28 18.45 -30.22 24.86
CA ALA A 28 17.33 -29.40 25.32
C ALA A 28 17.48 -27.94 24.84
N ASN A 29 18.66 -27.35 24.97
CA ASN A 29 18.93 -25.99 24.49
C ASN A 29 18.86 -25.88 22.97
N LYS A 30 19.36 -26.87 22.24
CA LYS A 30 19.29 -26.88 20.76
C LYS A 30 17.83 -26.91 20.28
N ASN A 31 16.99 -27.74 20.90
CA ASN A 31 15.58 -27.81 20.56
C ASN A 31 14.84 -26.51 20.91
N ARG A 32 15.14 -25.91 22.06
CA ARG A 32 14.57 -24.62 22.48
C ARG A 32 14.90 -23.51 21.47
N VAL A 33 16.18 -23.32 21.15
CA VAL A 33 16.62 -22.29 20.20
C VAL A 33 16.06 -22.51 18.80
N THR A 34 15.92 -23.77 18.36
CA THR A 34 15.34 -24.08 17.06
C THR A 34 13.86 -23.70 17.02
N ASN A 35 13.09 -24.09 18.04
CA ASN A 35 11.67 -23.75 18.11
C ASN A 35 11.45 -22.23 18.23
N GLU A 36 12.22 -21.54 19.07
CA GLU A 36 12.15 -20.08 19.20
C GLU A 36 12.36 -19.37 17.86
N ARG A 37 13.38 -19.80 17.09
CA ARG A 37 13.65 -19.23 15.76
C ARG A 37 12.55 -19.53 14.75
N ILE A 38 11.96 -20.72 14.81
CA ILE A 38 10.84 -21.08 13.93
C ILE A 38 9.63 -20.21 14.26
N THR A 39 9.27 -20.08 15.55
CA THR A 39 8.15 -19.24 15.98
C THR A 39 8.36 -17.77 15.61
N GLU A 40 9.56 -17.22 15.82
CA GLU A 40 9.86 -15.83 15.43
C GLU A 40 9.72 -15.64 13.91
N MET A 41 10.17 -16.61 13.12
CA MET A 41 10.04 -16.58 11.67
C MET A 41 8.57 -16.71 11.23
N GLU A 42 7.78 -17.57 11.87
CA GLU A 42 6.34 -17.72 11.60
C GLU A 42 5.59 -16.42 11.89
N THR A 43 5.82 -15.81 13.06
CA THR A 43 5.20 -14.53 13.43
C THR A 43 5.60 -13.41 12.47
N GLY A 44 6.88 -13.31 12.10
CA GLY A 44 7.34 -12.30 11.15
C GLY A 44 6.82 -12.53 9.72
N LEU A 45 6.48 -13.76 9.35
CA LEU A 45 5.84 -14.08 8.07
C LEU A 45 4.36 -13.71 8.10
N GLU A 46 3.66 -14.08 9.18
CA GLU A 46 2.24 -13.77 9.40
C GLU A 46 2.00 -12.25 9.38
N GLU A 47 2.80 -11.48 10.11
CA GLU A 47 2.72 -10.01 10.12
C GLU A 47 2.92 -9.40 8.72
N LYS A 48 3.86 -9.95 7.93
CA LYS A 48 4.09 -9.50 6.55
C LYS A 48 2.94 -9.86 5.63
N ILE A 49 2.39 -11.06 5.76
CA ILE A 49 1.27 -11.52 4.94
C ILE A 49 0.04 -10.66 5.23
N ASP A 50 -0.25 -10.40 6.50
CA ASP A 50 -1.37 -9.55 6.92
C ASP A 50 -1.19 -8.12 6.38
N GLY A 51 0.01 -7.55 6.54
CA GLY A 51 0.31 -6.22 5.99
C GLY A 51 0.23 -6.16 4.46
N HIS A 52 0.58 -7.23 3.75
CA HIS A 52 0.37 -7.31 2.30
C HIS A 52 -1.11 -7.45 1.94
N GLY A 53 -1.88 -8.24 2.70
CA GLY A 53 -3.32 -8.40 2.52
C GLY A 53 -4.06 -7.07 2.65
N GLU A 54 -3.77 -6.29 3.70
CA GLU A 54 -4.37 -4.96 3.90
C GLU A 54 -4.06 -4.01 2.74
N ARG A 55 -2.80 -4.00 2.28
CA ARG A 55 -2.39 -3.15 1.14
C ARG A 55 -3.08 -3.55 -0.15
N ILE A 56 -3.22 -4.83 -0.42
CA ILE A 56 -3.94 -5.33 -1.60
C ILE A 56 -5.41 -4.94 -1.50
N ALA A 57 -6.07 -5.15 -0.37
CA ALA A 57 -7.45 -4.76 -0.16
C ALA A 57 -7.66 -3.25 -0.39
N HIS A 58 -6.75 -2.41 0.11
CA HIS A 58 -6.81 -0.96 -0.12
C HIS A 58 -6.62 -0.60 -1.60
N LEU A 59 -5.72 -1.27 -2.31
CA LEU A 59 -5.50 -1.07 -3.75
C LEU A 59 -6.70 -1.52 -4.58
N GLU A 60 -7.31 -2.67 -4.24
CA GLU A 60 -8.51 -3.19 -4.88
C GLU A 60 -9.68 -2.21 -4.68
N ALA A 61 -9.90 -1.73 -3.46
CA ALA A 61 -10.92 -0.73 -3.17
C ALA A 61 -10.73 0.57 -3.97
N HIS A 62 -9.48 1.02 -4.16
CA HIS A 62 -9.18 2.19 -4.98
C HIS A 62 -9.34 1.91 -6.48
N ALA A 63 -8.97 0.71 -6.94
CA ALA A 63 -9.09 0.31 -8.33
C ALA A 63 -10.57 0.17 -8.74
N GLU A 64 -11.44 -0.32 -7.86
CA GLU A 64 -12.89 -0.38 -8.10
C GLU A 64 -13.53 1.00 -8.22
N GLN A 65 -13.00 2.00 -7.51
CA GLN A 65 -13.46 3.39 -7.60
C GLN A 65 -12.82 4.15 -8.77
N ALA A 66 -11.78 3.60 -9.39
CA ALA A 66 -11.10 4.27 -10.50
C ALA A 66 -11.99 4.23 -11.75
N PRO A 67 -12.15 5.36 -12.46
CA PRO A 67 -12.91 5.39 -13.70
C PRO A 67 -12.25 4.49 -14.75
N THR A 68 -13.07 3.75 -15.48
CA THR A 68 -12.60 2.89 -16.57
C THR A 68 -12.25 3.73 -17.80
N HIS A 69 -11.53 3.13 -18.77
CA HIS A 69 -11.23 3.81 -20.03
C HIS A 69 -12.53 4.23 -20.77
N GLY A 70 -13.63 3.49 -20.61
CA GLY A 70 -14.94 3.88 -21.15
C GLY A 70 -15.45 5.17 -20.51
N ASP A 71 -15.47 5.22 -19.18
CA ASP A 71 -15.91 6.39 -18.42
C ASP A 71 -15.10 7.66 -18.75
N LEU A 72 -13.80 7.50 -18.97
CA LEU A 72 -12.93 8.60 -19.42
C LEU A 72 -13.28 9.09 -20.83
N GLY A 73 -13.68 8.19 -21.73
CA GLY A 73 -14.14 8.54 -23.08
C GLY A 73 -15.46 9.32 -23.06
N ASP A 74 -16.39 8.93 -22.19
CA ASP A 74 -17.65 9.64 -21.99
C ASP A 74 -17.41 11.02 -21.39
N LEU A 75 -16.53 11.13 -20.39
CA LEU A 75 -16.13 12.40 -19.79
C LEU A 75 -15.49 13.33 -20.83
N TYR A 76 -14.63 12.81 -21.71
CA TYR A 76 -14.04 13.59 -22.79
C TYR A 76 -15.11 14.11 -23.78
N THR A 77 -16.10 13.28 -24.09
CA THR A 77 -17.21 13.66 -24.96
C THR A 77 -18.04 14.79 -24.35
N GLU A 78 -18.36 14.71 -23.06
CA GLU A 78 -19.09 15.79 -22.37
C GLU A 78 -18.24 17.06 -22.23
N VAL A 79 -16.94 16.96 -21.94
CA VAL A 79 -16.02 18.13 -21.94
C VAL A 79 -16.01 18.81 -23.31
N ASN A 80 -15.94 18.06 -24.40
CA ASN A 80 -15.97 18.63 -25.75
C ASN A 80 -17.29 19.32 -26.07
N LYS A 81 -18.41 18.75 -25.64
CA LYS A 81 -19.73 19.33 -25.81
C LYS A 81 -19.87 20.63 -25.03
N VAL A 82 -19.39 20.67 -23.78
CA VAL A 82 -19.32 21.91 -22.98
C VAL A 82 -18.46 22.95 -23.69
N ASN A 83 -17.29 22.59 -24.20
CA ASN A 83 -16.43 23.51 -24.94
C ASN A 83 -17.13 24.08 -26.19
N GLN A 84 -17.83 23.25 -26.97
CA GLN A 84 -18.60 23.73 -28.12
C GLN A 84 -19.70 24.71 -27.71
N GLN A 85 -20.41 24.43 -26.60
CA GLN A 85 -21.44 25.33 -26.09
C GLN A 85 -20.86 26.67 -25.64
N VAL A 86 -19.70 26.65 -24.97
CA VAL A 86 -18.98 27.86 -24.56
C VAL A 86 -18.54 28.66 -25.78
N SER A 87 -17.95 28.03 -26.80
CA SER A 87 -17.57 28.71 -28.05
C SER A 87 -18.78 29.33 -28.76
N ALA A 88 -19.91 28.63 -28.82
CA ALA A 88 -21.13 29.16 -29.41
C ALA A 88 -21.72 30.35 -28.61
N GLN A 89 -21.62 30.31 -27.27
CA GLN A 89 -21.99 31.45 -26.43
C GLN A 89 -21.07 32.65 -26.66
N GLY A 90 -19.76 32.42 -26.78
CA GLY A 90 -18.79 33.46 -27.15
C GLY A 90 -19.17 34.17 -28.44
N GLY A 91 -19.45 33.43 -29.51
CA GLY A 91 -19.88 34.01 -30.79
C GLY A 91 -21.21 34.79 -30.71
N LYS A 92 -22.15 34.35 -29.86
CA LYS A 92 -23.39 35.12 -29.59
C LYS A 92 -23.09 36.42 -28.85
N LEU A 93 -22.19 36.42 -27.87
CA LEU A 93 -21.78 37.63 -27.15
C LEU A 93 -21.06 38.61 -28.07
N ASP A 94 -20.17 38.15 -28.94
CA ASP A 94 -19.51 39.00 -29.93
C ASP A 94 -20.52 39.66 -30.87
N SER A 95 -21.54 38.90 -31.30
CA SER A 95 -22.64 39.42 -32.12
C SER A 95 -23.47 40.47 -31.38
N ILE A 96 -23.69 40.28 -30.07
CA ILE A 96 -24.36 41.26 -29.21
C ILE A 96 -23.51 42.53 -29.08
N ASP A 97 -22.19 42.42 -28.83
CA ASP A 97 -21.28 43.57 -28.74
C ASP A 97 -21.29 44.39 -30.05
N ALA A 98 -21.19 43.73 -31.19
CA ALA A 98 -21.27 44.38 -32.50
C ALA A 98 -22.61 45.11 -32.70
N THR A 99 -23.72 44.50 -32.28
CA THR A 99 -25.05 45.12 -32.36
C THR A 99 -25.16 46.33 -31.45
N VAL A 100 -24.66 46.24 -30.21
CA VAL A 100 -24.63 47.37 -29.26
C VAL A 100 -23.80 48.52 -29.82
N ARG A 101 -22.63 48.24 -30.40
CA ARG A 101 -21.80 49.27 -31.06
C ARG A 101 -22.53 49.93 -32.22
N MET A 102 -23.26 49.16 -33.03
CA MET A 102 -24.05 49.71 -34.14
C MET A 102 -25.20 50.61 -33.63
N ILE A 103 -25.91 50.18 -32.59
CA ILE A 103 -26.97 50.98 -31.96
C ILE A 103 -26.40 52.28 -31.41
N LEU A 104 -25.29 52.22 -30.68
CA LEU A 104 -24.61 53.40 -30.15
C LEU A 104 -24.19 54.34 -31.27
N SER A 105 -23.54 53.83 -32.33
CA SER A 105 -23.16 54.61 -33.50
C SER A 105 -24.36 55.30 -34.15
N ARG A 106 -25.49 54.59 -34.29
CA ARG A 106 -26.72 55.14 -34.87
C ARG A 106 -27.37 56.19 -33.99
N ILE A 107 -27.32 56.03 -32.67
CA ILE A 107 -27.80 57.03 -31.70
C ILE A 107 -26.93 58.27 -31.78
N THR A 108 -25.60 58.13 -31.78
CA THR A 108 -24.67 59.24 -31.91
C THR A 108 -24.89 60.01 -33.22
N GLU A 109 -25.07 59.31 -34.33
CA GLU A 109 -25.32 59.90 -35.65
C GLU A 109 -26.67 60.65 -35.73
N LYS A 110 -27.71 60.15 -35.05
CA LYS A 110 -29.02 60.82 -34.97
C LYS A 110 -29.09 61.94 -33.93
N GLY A 111 -28.30 61.86 -32.85
CA GLY A 111 -28.23 62.86 -31.79
C GLY A 111 -27.30 64.04 -32.09
N LEU A 112 -26.47 63.93 -33.14
CA LEU A 112 -25.63 65.02 -33.68
C LEU A 112 -26.34 65.90 -34.72
N LYS A 113 -27.68 65.93 -34.71
CA LYS A 113 -28.50 66.91 -35.42
C LYS A 113 -29.16 67.86 -34.45
#